data_AF-A0AAW8HWM0-F1
#
_entry.id   AF-A0AAW8HWM0-F1
#
_cell.length_a   1.000
_cell.length_b   1.000
_cell.length_c   1.000
_cell.angle_alpha   90.00
_cell.angle_beta   90.00
_cell.angle_gamma   90.00
#
_symmetry.space_group_name_H-M   'P 1'
#
loop_
_entity.id
_entity.type
_entity.pdbx_description
1 polymer ?
#
loop_
_entity_poly.entity_id
_entity_poly.type
_entity_poly.pdbx_seq_one_letter_code
_entity_poly.pdbx_strand_id
1 'polypeptide(L)'
;MMRTNVAEKKRSTNLYLNAGLLEEAKQLDLNISAITNHALEMAVIARRRERWIEENRAGIEALNGFVEETGIFSDDENFGVI
;
A
#
# COMPACT_ATOMS: atom_id res chain seq x y z
N MET A 1 -12.14 2.61 -19.25
CA MET A 1 -11.94 3.92 -18.57
C MET A 1 -10.47 4.04 -18.19
N MET A 2 -9.75 4.93 -18.86
CA MET A 2 -8.33 5.18 -18.62
C MET A 2 -8.24 6.07 -17.37
N ARG A 3 -7.71 5.53 -16.25
CA ARG A 3 -7.33 6.38 -15.11
C ARG A 3 -6.07 7.12 -15.51
N THR A 4 -6.23 8.30 -16.12
CA THR A 4 -5.12 9.23 -16.34
C THR A 4 -4.55 9.58 -14.99
N ASN A 5 -3.34 9.07 -14.74
CA ASN A 5 -2.53 9.39 -13.57
C ASN A 5 -2.12 10.87 -13.73
N VAL A 6 -2.99 11.78 -13.29
CA VAL A 6 -2.66 13.20 -13.19
C VAL A 6 -1.46 13.25 -12.27
N ALA A 7 -0.29 13.57 -12.82
CA ALA A 7 0.89 13.86 -12.02
C ALA A 7 0.45 14.81 -10.90
N GLU A 8 0.36 14.27 -9.69
CA GLU A 8 -0.34 14.93 -8.59
C GLU A 8 0.27 16.31 -8.40
N LYS A 9 -0.58 17.34 -8.43
CA LYS A 9 -0.15 18.71 -8.16
C LYS A 9 0.51 18.73 -6.78
N LYS A 10 1.84 18.83 -6.74
CA LYS A 10 2.61 18.97 -5.49
C LYS A 10 2.09 20.20 -4.76
N ARG A 11 1.57 20.00 -3.55
CA ARG A 11 1.07 21.07 -2.69
C ARG A 11 2.07 21.30 -1.57
N SER A 12 2.59 22.53 -1.49
CA SER A 12 3.39 22.94 -0.34
C SER A 12 2.50 22.90 0.90
N THR A 13 2.96 22.20 1.94
CA THR A 13 2.26 22.05 3.21
C THR A 13 3.27 22.31 4.32
N ASN A 14 2.87 23.05 5.36
CA ASN A 14 3.73 23.31 6.50
C ASN A 14 3.70 22.10 7.44
N LEU A 15 4.87 21.55 7.77
CA LEU A 15 5.03 20.34 8.57
C LEU A 15 5.89 20.68 9.80
N TYR A 16 5.55 20.12 10.95
CA TYR A 16 6.38 20.22 12.15
C TYR A 16 7.29 19.00 12.24
N LEU A 17 8.60 19.21 12.12
CA LEU A 17 9.63 18.19 12.19
C LEU A 17 10.68 18.59 13.23
N ASN A 18 11.46 17.62 13.70
CA ASN A 18 12.54 17.88 14.66
C ASN A 18 13.61 18.78 14.02
N ALA A 19 13.88 19.92 14.63
CA ALA A 19 14.83 20.91 14.11
C ALA A 19 16.26 20.37 14.02
N GLY A 20 16.72 19.59 15.01
CA GLY A 20 18.06 18.99 14.99
C GLY A 20 18.23 18.00 13.84
N LEU A 21 17.22 17.17 13.60
CA LEU A 21 17.21 16.21 12.49
C LEU A 21 17.18 16.92 11.13
N LEU A 22 16.48 18.04 11.01
CA LEU A 22 16.47 18.85 9.78
C LEU A 22 17.84 19.43 9.47
N GLU A 23 18.55 19.92 10.49
CA GLU A 23 19.91 20.46 10.30
C GLU A 23 20.90 19.36 9.93
N GLU A 24 20.83 18.19 10.60
CA GLU A 24 21.65 17.03 10.23
C GLU A 24 21.35 16.56 8.80
N ALA A 25 20.07 16.47 8.42
CA ALA A 25 19.68 16.08 7.07
C ALA A 25 20.19 17.06 6.00
N LYS A 26 20.20 18.37 6.28
CA LYS A 26 20.78 19.37 5.39
C LYS A 26 22.30 19.23 5.30
N GLN A 27 23.00 18.98 6.41
CA GLN A 27 24.45 18.76 6.42
C GLN A 27 24.85 17.54 5.59
N LEU A 28 23.98 16.53 5.55
CA LEU A 28 24.15 15.30 4.78
C LEU A 28 23.61 15.40 3.33
N ASP A 29 23.21 16.59 2.87
CA ASP A 29 22.63 16.85 1.53
C ASP A 29 21.41 15.97 1.20
N LEU A 30 20.63 15.61 2.22
CA LEU A 30 19.45 14.76 2.05
C LEU A 30 18.28 15.56 1.49
N ASN A 31 17.59 14.98 0.50
CA ASN A 31 16.36 15.54 -0.02
C ASN A 31 15.18 15.25 0.91
N ILE A 32 15.00 16.10 1.92
CA ILE A 32 13.96 16.01 2.94
C ILE A 32 12.56 15.89 2.31
N SER A 33 12.29 16.62 1.23
CA SER A 33 11.00 16.58 0.56
C SER A 33 10.72 15.21 -0.06
N ALA A 34 11.71 14.62 -0.74
CA ALA A 34 11.58 13.29 -1.34
C ALA A 34 11.39 12.21 -0.27
N ILE A 35 12.19 12.26 0.80
CA ILE A 35 12.09 11.30 1.92
C ILE A 35 10.71 11.36 2.57
N THR A 36 10.25 12.58 2.89
CA THR A 36 8.95 12.78 3.53
C THR A 36 7.81 12.31 2.64
N ASN A 37 7.89 12.61 1.33
CA ASN A 37 6.87 12.19 0.37
C ASN A 37 6.79 10.66 0.27
N HIS A 38 7.94 9.98 0.17
CA HIS A 38 7.99 8.53 0.13
C HIS A 38 7.46 7.89 1.42
N ALA A 39 7.88 8.40 2.58
CA ALA A 39 7.38 7.91 3.87
C ALA A 39 5.85 8.07 3.99
N LEU A 40 5.31 9.19 3.51
CA LEU A 40 3.88 9.46 3.50
C LEU A 40 3.13 8.52 2.55
N GLU A 41 3.65 8.32 1.34
CA GLU A 41 3.07 7.39 0.35
C GLU A 41 2.96 5.97 0.92
N MET A 42 4.04 5.47 1.52
CA MET A 42 4.06 4.15 2.15
C MET A 42 3.05 4.02 3.29
N ALA A 43 2.97 5.04 4.17
CA ALA A 43 1.99 5.06 5.25
C ALA A 43 0.53 5.07 4.74
N VAL A 44 0.26 5.83 3.67
CA VAL A 44 -1.07 5.90 3.04
C VAL A 44 -1.45 4.56 2.42
N ILE A 45 -0.53 3.92 1.68
CA ILE A 45 -0.77 2.61 1.07
C ILE A 45 -1.06 1.56 2.14
N ALA A 46 -0.26 1.51 3.21
CA ALA A 46 -0.45 0.58 4.31
C ALA A 46 -1.84 0.75 4.95
N ARG A 47 -2.23 2.00 5.27
CA ARG A 47 -3.54 2.28 5.88
C ARG A 47 -4.72 2.01 4.96
N ARG A 48 -4.57 2.24 3.65
CA ARG A 48 -5.59 1.88 2.66
C ARG A 48 -5.75 0.37 2.57
N ARG A 49 -4.66 -0.38 2.60
CA ARG A 49 -4.69 -1.85 2.60
C ARG A 49 -5.40 -2.40 3.84
N GLU A 50 -5.03 -1.90 5.02
CA GLU A 50 -5.69 -2.29 6.28
C GLU A 50 -7.19 -2.06 6.23
N ARG A 51 -7.62 -0.88 5.78
CA ARG A 51 -9.05 -0.57 5.61
C ARG A 51 -9.72 -1.52 4.61
N TRP A 52 -9.09 -1.75 3.47
CA TRP A 52 -9.66 -2.63 2.46
C TRP A 52 -9.84 -4.05 2.98
N ILE A 53 -8.87 -4.59 3.72
CA ILE A 53 -8.99 -5.93 4.34
C ILE A 53 -10.16 -5.94 5.32
N GLU A 54 -10.32 -4.91 6.15
CA GLU A 54 -11.43 -4.82 7.10
C GLU A 54 -12.79 -4.76 6.39
N GLU A 55 -12.91 -3.92 5.37
CA GLU A 55 -14.14 -3.75 4.58
C GLU A 55 -14.51 -5.01 3.79
N ASN A 56 -13.52 -5.79 3.36
CA ASN A 56 -13.72 -6.98 2.53
C ASN A 56 -13.63 -8.28 3.31
N ARG A 57 -13.49 -8.24 4.64
CA ARG A 57 -13.28 -9.41 5.50
C ARG A 57 -14.34 -10.49 5.25
N ALA A 58 -15.62 -10.11 5.24
CA ALA A 58 -16.72 -11.05 5.00
C ALA A 58 -16.67 -11.70 3.60
N GLY A 59 -16.24 -10.95 2.58
CA GLY A 59 -16.09 -11.47 1.22
C GLY A 59 -14.87 -12.39 1.09
N ILE A 60 -13.78 -12.06 1.79
CA ILE A 60 -12.58 -12.89 1.87
C ILE A 60 -12.90 -14.20 2.61
N GLU A 61 -13.62 -14.16 3.73
CA GLU A 61 -14.04 -15.36 4.46
C GLU A 61 -14.98 -16.24 3.64
N ALA A 62 -15.96 -15.66 2.94
CA ALA A 62 -16.85 -16.41 2.07
C ALA A 62 -16.11 -17.07 0.90
N LEU A 63 -15.13 -16.38 0.30
CA LEU A 63 -14.30 -16.93 -0.77
C LEU A 63 -13.37 -18.03 -0.25
N ASN A 64 -12.76 -17.84 0.93
CA ASN A 64 -11.91 -18.84 1.56
C ASN A 64 -12.70 -20.12 1.86
N GLY A 65 -13.91 -19.99 2.43
CA GLY A 65 -14.79 -21.15 2.67
C GLY A 65 -15.19 -21.86 1.37
N PHE A 66 -15.50 -21.10 0.30
CA PHE A 66 -15.78 -21.69 -1.01
C PHE A 66 -14.57 -22.44 -1.59
N VAL A 67 -13.35 -21.91 -1.41
CA VAL A 67 -12.10 -22.56 -1.84
C VAL A 67 -11.83 -23.83 -1.03
N GLU A 68 -12.06 -23.83 0.28
CA GLU A 68 -11.93 -25.04 1.11
C GLU A 68 -12.94 -26.12 0.72
N GLU A 69 -14.16 -25.75 0.35
CA GLU A 69 -15.20 -26.70 -0.07
C GLU A 69 -15.02 -27.21 -1.51
N THR A 70 -14.59 -26.36 -2.44
CA THR A 70 -14.57 -26.66 -3.88
C THR A 70 -13.18 -27.08 -4.37
N GLY A 71 -12.13 -26.80 -3.60
CA GLY A 71 -10.75 -26.88 -4.05
C GLY A 71 -10.39 -25.75 -5.02
N ILE A 72 -9.09 -25.60 -5.31
CA ILE A 72 -8.59 -24.71 -6.36
C ILE A 72 -8.08 -25.53 -7.53
N PHE A 73 -8.10 -24.94 -8.72
CA PHE A 73 -7.65 -25.62 -9.95
C PHE A 73 -6.18 -26.11 -9.87
N SER A 74 -5.36 -25.49 -9.02
CA SER A 74 -3.97 -25.94 -8.77
C SER A 74 -3.83 -26.99 -7.68
N ASP A 75 -4.92 -27.44 -7.08
CA ASP A 75 -4.93 -28.53 -6.10
C ASP A 75 -4.93 -29.84 -6.89
N ASP A 76 -3.71 -30.36 -7.08
CA ASP A 76 -3.30 -31.36 -8.06
C ASP A 76 -3.91 -32.77 -7.85
N GLU A 77 -4.77 -32.96 -6.85
CA GLU A 77 -5.33 -34.30 -6.57
C GLU A 77 -6.64 -34.61 -7.32
N ASN A 78 -7.30 -33.62 -7.96
CA ASN A 78 -8.57 -33.87 -8.66
C ASN A 78 -8.61 -33.44 -10.14
N PHE A 79 -7.60 -32.73 -10.64
CA PHE A 79 -7.50 -32.38 -12.05
C PHE A 79 -6.10 -32.73 -12.55
N GLY A 80 -5.92 -33.99 -12.93
CA GLY A 80 -4.70 -34.47 -13.57
C GLY A 80 -4.46 -33.78 -14.92
N VAL A 81 -3.89 -32.58 -14.89
CA VAL A 81 -3.52 -31.82 -16.08
C VAL A 81 -2.07 -31.37 -15.94
N ILE A 82 -1.21 -32.22 -16.51
CA ILE A 82 0.13 -31.92 -17.03
C ILE A 82 0.24 -30.59 -17.77
#